data_AF-A0A661V352-F1
#
_entry.id   AF-A0A661V352-F1
#
_cell.length_a   1.000
_cell.length_b   1.000
_cell.length_c   1.000
_cell.angle_alpha   90.00
_cell.angle_beta   90.00
_cell.angle_gamma   90.00
#
_symmetry.space_group_name_H-M   'P 1'
#
loop_
_entity.id
_entity.type
_entity.pdbx_description
1 polymer ?
#
loop_
_entity_poly.entity_id
_entity_poly.type
_entity_poly.pdbx_seq_one_letter_code
_entity_poly.pdbx_strand_id
1 'polypeptide(L)' 'MIEFEHIKKLSRPSPSKIVLLVIDGVGGLPHPKTGKTELESARKSNLDKVAQESLCGLIDPVSPGITPGSTPA' A
#
# COMPACT_ATOMS: atom_id res chain seq x y z
N MET A 1 9.79 13.12 -13.42
CA MET A 1 9.65 11.64 -13.42
C MET A 1 10.77 11.07 -14.29
N ILE A 2 11.44 10.00 -13.86
CA ILE A 2 12.54 9.41 -14.65
C ILE A 2 11.95 8.68 -15.86
N GLU A 3 12.55 8.82 -17.04
CA GLU A 3 12.08 8.13 -18.24
C GLU A 3 12.32 6.61 -18.18
N PHE A 4 11.45 5.84 -18.84
CA PHE A 4 11.47 4.37 -18.79
C PHE A 4 12.80 3.76 -19.26
N GLU A 5 13.45 4.37 -20.26
CA GLU A 5 14.76 3.93 -20.77
C GLU A 5 15.87 4.06 -19.71
N HIS A 6 15.78 5.06 -18.83
CA HIS A 6 16.72 5.21 -17.72
C HIS A 6 16.44 4.18 -16.62
N ILE A 7 15.16 3.88 -16.33
CA ILE A 7 14.77 2.84 -15.37
C ILE A 7 15.32 1.48 -15.79
N LYS A 8 15.20 1.12 -17.08
CA LYS A 8 15.76 -0.13 -17.63
C LYS A 8 17.27 -0.25 -17.38
N LYS A 9 18.03 0.82 -17.65
CA LYS A 9 19.50 0.84 -17.43
C LYS A 9 19.90 0.67 -15.96
N LEU A 10 19.07 1.16 -15.03
CA LEU A 10 19.33 1.06 -13.58
C LEU A 10 18.82 -0.25 -12.96
N SER A 11 17.85 -0.90 -13.61
CA SER A 11 17.26 -2.14 -13.13
C SER A 11 18.25 -3.31 -13.16
N ARG A 12 18.14 -4.21 -12.19
CA ARG A 12 18.92 -5.45 -12.13
C ARG A 12 17.99 -6.65 -12.32
N PRO A 13 18.37 -7.65 -13.13
CA PRO A 13 17.56 -8.85 -13.28
C PRO A 13 17.50 -9.64 -11.98
N SER A 14 16.34 -10.21 -11.69
CA SER A 14 16.10 -11.11 -10.57
C SER A 14 15.30 -12.31 -11.08
N PRO A 15 15.52 -13.53 -10.54
CA PRO A 15 14.64 -14.67 -10.83
C PRO A 15 13.21 -14.47 -10.29
N SER A 16 12.98 -13.50 -9.40
CA SER A 16 11.66 -13.17 -8.85
C SER A 16 10.87 -12.15 -9.69
N LYS A 17 9.56 -12.08 -9.46
CA LYS A 17 8.65 -11.09 -10.04
C LYS A 17 8.23 -10.08 -8.96
N ILE A 18 7.97 -8.85 -9.36
CA ILE A 18 7.41 -7.81 -8.50
C ILE A 18 5.89 -7.79 -8.69
N VAL A 19 5.14 -7.81 -7.59
CA VAL A 19 3.69 -7.66 -7.58
C VAL A 19 3.35 -6.39 -6.80
N LEU A 20 2.63 -5.47 -7.43
CA LEU A 20 2.04 -4.30 -6.77
C LEU A 20 0.53 -4.54 -6.64
N LEU A 21 0.05 -4.67 -5.40
CA LEU A 21 -1.37 -4.81 -5.09
C LEU A 21 -1.88 -3.48 -4.52
N VAL A 22 -2.86 -2.87 -5.20
CA VAL A 22 -3.58 -1.70 -4.71
C VAL A 22 -4.95 -2.15 -4.22
N ILE A 23 -5.26 -1.86 -2.96
CA ILE A 23 -6.58 -2.06 -2.38
C ILE A 23 -7.22 -0.67 -2.28
N ASP A 24 -8.19 -0.40 -3.15
CA ASP A 24 -8.84 0.89 -3.21
C ASP A 24 -9.59 1.20 -1.90
N GLY A 25 -9.46 2.44 -1.42
CA GLY A 25 -10.13 2.89 -0.19
C GLY A 25 -9.80 2.08 1.07
N VAL A 26 -8.62 1.44 1.16
CA VAL A 26 -8.28 0.54 2.28
C VAL A 26 -8.09 1.25 3.64
N GLY A 27 -7.87 2.57 3.62
CA GLY A 27 -7.78 3.37 4.84
C GLY A 27 -9.12 3.43 5.58
N GLY A 28 -9.07 3.51 6.90
CA GLY A 28 -10.25 3.49 7.75
C GLY A 28 -10.10 4.33 9.01
N LEU A 29 -11.21 4.66 9.64
CA LEU A 29 -11.24 5.36 10.92
C LEU A 29 -11.68 4.40 12.04
N PRO A 30 -11.21 4.60 13.28
CA PRO A 30 -11.59 3.74 14.38
C PRO A 30 -13.10 3.84 14.66
N HIS A 31 -13.77 2.70 14.65
CA HIS A 31 -15.20 2.63 14.94
C HIS A 31 -15.46 3.02 16.42
N PRO A 32 -16.47 3.87 16.73
CA PRO A 32 -16.63 4.50 18.04
C PRO A 32 -16.74 3.55 19.24
N LYS A 33 -17.23 2.32 19.02
CA LYS A 33 -17.40 1.32 20.10
C LYS A 33 -16.22 0.36 20.25
N THR A 34 -15.51 0.06 19.17
CA THR A 34 -14.48 -1.00 19.15
C THR A 34 -13.07 -0.42 19.12
N GLY A 35 -12.92 0.85 18.74
CA GLY A 35 -11.63 1.50 18.54
C GLY A 35 -10.83 0.98 17.34
N LYS A 36 -11.43 0.11 16.52
CA LYS A 36 -10.78 -0.55 15.38
C LYS A 36 -11.25 0.03 14.07
N THR A 37 -10.35 0.11 13.11
CA THR A 37 -10.66 0.32 11.69
C THR A 37 -11.37 -0.90 11.10
N GLU A 38 -11.91 -0.74 9.89
CA GLU A 38 -12.52 -1.80 9.09
C GLU A 38 -11.50 -2.92 8.81
N LEU A 39 -10.26 -2.56 8.44
CA LEU A 39 -9.19 -3.51 8.15
C LEU A 39 -8.77 -4.30 9.40
N GLU A 40 -8.70 -3.66 10.57
CA GLU A 40 -8.41 -4.35 11.83
C GLU A 40 -9.54 -5.27 12.29
N SER A 41 -10.78 -4.96 11.92
CA SER A 41 -11.96 -5.76 12.27
C SER A 41 -12.12 -6.98 11.34
N ALA A 42 -11.59 -6.90 10.12
CA ALA A 42 -11.67 -7.97 9.14
C ALA A 42 -10.78 -9.18 9.51
N ARG A 43 -11.27 -10.39 9.21
CA ARG A 43 -10.45 -11.61 9.23
C ARG A 43 -9.61 -11.66 7.96
N LYS A 44 -8.28 -11.52 8.10
CA LYS A 44 -7.36 -11.34 6.96
C LYS A 44 -6.06 -12.13 7.12
N SER A 45 -6.18 -13.45 7.37
CA SER A 45 -5.04 -14.35 7.65
C SER A 45 -3.88 -14.23 6.66
N ASN A 46 -4.16 -14.09 5.36
CA ASN A 46 -3.12 -13.94 4.35
C ASN A 46 -2.38 -12.60 4.46
N LEU A 47 -3.11 -11.50 4.66
CA LEU A 47 -2.49 -10.17 4.78
C LEU A 47 -1.74 -10.04 6.11
N ASP A 48 -2.29 -10.60 7.19
CA ASP A 48 -1.65 -10.65 8.51
C ASP A 48 -0.33 -11.43 8.44
N LYS A 49 -0.32 -12.58 7.74
CA LYS A 49 0.91 -13.37 7.54
C LYS A 49 1.97 -12.60 6.76
N VAL A 50 1.58 -11.96 5.65
CA VAL A 50 2.51 -11.15 4.85
C VAL A 50 3.08 -10.00 5.69
N ALA A 51 2.25 -9.30 6.45
CA ALA A 51 2.68 -8.21 7.33
C ALA A 51 3.67 -8.70 8.41
N GLN A 52 3.42 -9.87 9.00
CA GLN A 52 4.30 -10.47 10.03
C GLN A 52 5.67 -10.86 9.49
N GLU A 53 5.75 -11.31 8.24
CA GLU A 53 7.00 -11.77 7.59
C GLU A 53 7.72 -10.65 6.82
N SER A 54 7.18 -9.42 6.81
CA SER A 54 7.66 -8.31 5.97
C SER A 54 7.88 -7.01 6.77
N LEU A 55 8.25 -5.95 6.07
CA LEU A 55 8.30 -4.59 6.61
C LEU A 55 7.00 -3.85 6.29
N CYS A 56 6.34 -3.32 7.32
CA CYS A 56 5.18 -2.45 7.16
C CYS A 56 5.60 -0.97 7.21
N GLY A 57 4.78 -0.12 6.61
CA GLY A 57 4.96 1.33 6.61
C GLY A 57 3.65 2.06 6.31
N LEU A 58 3.72 3.39 6.35
CA LEU A 58 2.63 4.28 5.97
C LEU A 58 3.05 5.10 4.75
N ILE A 59 2.08 5.42 3.90
CA ILE A 59 2.28 6.22 2.69
C ILE A 59 1.25 7.33 2.65
N ASP A 60 1.71 8.57 2.45
CA ASP A 60 0.87 9.69 2.05
C ASP A 60 0.83 9.70 0.52
N PRO A 61 -0.32 9.43 -0.14
CA PRO A 61 -0.37 9.36 -1.60
C PRO A 61 0.01 10.68 -2.30
N VAL A 62 -0.19 11.81 -1.62
CA VAL A 62 0.15 13.15 -2.12
C VAL A 62 0.99 13.90 -1.08
N SER A 63 0.41 14.17 0.09
CA SER A 63 1.02 14.90 1.21
C SER A 63 0.13 14.74 2.45
N PRO A 64 0.64 14.93 3.69
CA PRO A 64 -0.18 14.85 4.89
C PRO A 64 -1.44 15.72 4.82
N GLY A 65 -2.60 15.10 5.04
CA GLY A 65 -3.90 15.79 5.03
C GLY A 65 -4.48 16.11 3.66
N ILE A 66 -3.85 15.69 2.56
CA ILE A 66 -4.39 15.89 1.20
C ILE A 66 -5.08 14.61 0.73
N THR A 67 -6.41 14.65 0.62
CA THR A 67 -7.19 13.54 0.06
C THR A 67 -6.94 13.42 -1.45
N PRO A 68 -6.39 12.29 -1.95
CA PRO A 68 -6.25 12.08 -3.38
C PRO A 68 -7.63 11.87 -4.02
N GLY A 69 -7.79 12.36 -5.25
CA GLY A 69 -8.92 11.97 -6.10
C GLY A 69 -8.74 10.55 -6.66
N SER A 70 -9.80 10.00 -7.27
CA SER A 70 -9.76 8.69 -7.95
C SER A 70 -9.00 8.73 -9.29
N THR A 71 -8.69 9.93 -9.79
CA THR A 71 -7.81 10.16 -10.94
C THR A 71 -6.35 10.25 -10.49
N PRO A 72 -5.37 9.99 -11.37
CA PRO A 72 -3.96 10.03 -10.99
C PRO A 72 -3.57 11.36 -10.36
N ALA A 73 -2.82 11.30 -9.26
CA ALA A 73 -1.96 12.38 -8.82
C ALA A 73 -0.63 12.34 -9.60
#